data_AF-A0A9W3X044-F1
#
_entry.id   AF-A0A9W3X044-F1
#
_cell.length_a   1.000
_cell.length_b   1.000
_cell.length_c   1.000
_cell.angle_alpha   90.00
_cell.angle_beta   90.00
_cell.angle_gamma   90.00
#
_symmetry.space_group_name_H-M   'P 1'
#
loop_
_entity.id
_entity.type
_entity.pdbx_description
1 polymer ?
#
loop_
_entity_poly.entity_id
_entity_poly.type
_entity_poly.pdbx_seq_one_letter_code
_entity_poly.pdbx_strand_id
1 'polypeptide(L)'
;MLKIPSKNMMYYYQTLLKAGCSHCAVLPKETDLEHTYVLRNYDLSPVIDDMRFCSTHVEGAYAHSGFSTQYFGRTEGINEHGLSVTFSACGQPVGNIAGLRKPMVSG
;
A
#
# COMPACT_ATOMS: atom_id res chain seq x y z
N MET A 1 -16.29 28.51 0.59
CA MET A 1 -16.43 27.07 0.27
C MET A 1 -15.30 26.65 -0.65
N LEU A 2 -14.63 25.53 -0.37
CA LEU A 2 -13.70 24.89 -1.31
C LEU A 2 -14.50 24.39 -2.52
N LYS A 3 -14.20 24.89 -3.73
CA LYS A 3 -14.88 24.50 -4.99
C LYS A 3 -14.40 23.12 -5.49
N ILE A 4 -14.28 22.14 -4.62
CA ILE A 4 -13.77 20.80 -4.94
C ILE A 4 -14.95 19.83 -5.04
N PRO A 5 -15.18 19.20 -6.21
CA PRO A 5 -16.17 18.13 -6.33
C PRO A 5 -15.88 17.01 -5.33
N SER A 6 -16.90 16.48 -4.65
CA SER A 6 -16.77 15.45 -3.60
C SER A 6 -15.94 14.23 -4.05
N LYS A 7 -16.10 13.79 -5.31
CA LYS A 7 -15.33 12.70 -5.90
C LYS A 7 -13.81 12.90 -5.87
N ASN A 8 -13.33 14.14 -5.85
CA ASN A 8 -11.90 14.44 -5.83
C ASN A 8 -11.35 14.56 -4.40
N MET A 9 -12.22 14.61 -3.39
CA MET A 9 -11.80 14.86 -2.00
C MET A 9 -10.89 13.75 -1.47
N MET A 10 -11.23 12.48 -1.75
CA MET A 10 -10.42 11.34 -1.33
C MET A 10 -9.07 11.29 -2.04
N TYR A 11 -9.04 11.64 -3.34
CA TYR A 11 -7.80 11.76 -4.10
C TYR A 11 -6.86 12.80 -3.49
N TYR A 12 -7.35 14.01 -3.21
CA TYR A 12 -6.54 15.07 -2.59
C TYR A 12 -6.11 14.76 -1.15
N TYR A 13 -6.93 14.01 -0.40
CA TYR A 13 -6.52 13.53 0.93
C TYR A 13 -5.33 12.57 0.83
N GLN A 14 -5.37 11.63 -0.11
CA GLN A 14 -4.29 10.67 -0.34
C GLN A 14 -3.00 11.36 -0.82
N THR A 15 -3.07 12.51 -1.50
CA THR A 15 -1.90 13.33 -1.84
C THR A 15 -1.28 14.06 -0.64
N LEU A 16 -1.59 13.70 0.60
CA LEU A 16 -0.88 14.15 1.80
C LEU A 16 -0.12 13.02 2.53
N LEU A 17 -0.22 11.77 2.07
CA LEU A 17 0.34 10.60 2.75
C LEU A 17 1.84 10.40 2.54
N LYS A 18 2.67 10.73 3.53
CA LYS A 18 4.13 10.55 3.43
C LYS A 18 4.48 9.08 3.12
N ALA A 19 5.13 8.85 1.97
CA ALA A 19 5.65 7.53 1.60
C ALA A 19 6.91 7.16 2.41
N GLY A 20 7.02 5.87 2.75
CA GLY A 20 8.21 5.30 3.41
C GLY A 20 8.39 3.78 3.20
N CYS A 21 7.35 3.08 2.75
CA CYS A 21 7.39 1.62 2.57
C CYS A 21 8.60 1.18 1.74
N SER A 22 9.35 0.26 2.33
CA SER A 22 10.44 -0.51 1.74
C SER A 22 10.02 -1.97 1.63
N HIS A 23 10.60 -2.67 0.68
CA HIS A 23 10.33 -4.08 0.45
C HIS A 23 11.56 -4.74 -0.17
N CYS A 24 11.73 -6.03 0.09
CA CYS A 24 12.79 -6.82 -0.51
C CYS A 24 12.34 -8.26 -0.74
N ALA A 25 13.07 -8.95 -1.61
CA ALA A 25 12.92 -10.38 -1.84
C ALA A 25 14.28 -11.05 -1.63
N VAL A 26 14.29 -12.15 -0.88
CA VAL A 26 15.47 -12.97 -0.64
C VAL A 26 15.31 -14.27 -1.42
N LEU A 27 16.31 -14.62 -2.22
CA LEU A 27 16.27 -15.82 -3.04
C LEU A 27 16.38 -17.08 -2.16
N PRO A 28 15.77 -18.21 -2.56
CA PRO A 28 15.82 -19.48 -1.82
C PRO A 28 17.21 -19.88 -1.33
N LYS A 29 18.22 -19.72 -2.19
CA LYS A 29 19.63 -20.08 -1.93
C LYS A 29 20.28 -19.29 -0.78
N GLU A 30 19.65 -18.20 -0.35
CA GLU A 30 20.12 -17.33 0.73
C GLU A 30 19.26 -17.50 2.00
N THR A 31 18.43 -18.54 2.08
CA THR A 31 17.49 -18.79 3.20
C THR A 31 17.64 -20.20 3.76
N ASP A 32 17.46 -20.36 5.08
CA ASP A 32 17.60 -21.66 5.76
C ASP A 32 16.56 -22.70 5.32
N LEU A 33 15.39 -22.26 4.83
CA LEU A 33 14.29 -23.14 4.40
C LEU A 33 14.24 -23.34 2.89
N GLU A 34 15.21 -22.84 2.14
CA GLU A 34 15.23 -22.90 0.67
C GLU A 34 13.92 -22.37 0.04
N HIS A 35 13.38 -21.30 0.63
CA HIS A 35 12.14 -20.65 0.19
C HIS A 35 12.39 -19.17 -0.09
N THR A 36 11.69 -18.63 -1.08
CA THR A 36 11.74 -17.18 -1.31
C THR A 36 11.10 -16.46 -0.14
N TYR A 37 11.81 -15.52 0.49
CA TYR A 37 11.22 -14.62 1.48
C TYR A 37 10.89 -13.29 0.84
N VAL A 38 9.68 -12.78 1.09
CA VAL A 38 9.27 -11.43 0.70
C VAL A 38 9.02 -10.64 1.98
N LEU A 39 9.72 -9.52 2.13
CA LEU A 39 9.64 -8.66 3.30
C LEU A 39 9.12 -7.28 2.91
N ARG A 40 8.33 -6.68 3.79
CA ARG A 40 7.81 -5.31 3.68
C ARG A 40 7.63 -4.69 5.05
N ASN A 41 7.99 -3.42 5.20
CA ASN A 41 7.62 -2.62 6.37
C ASN A 41 6.39 -1.75 6.08
N TYR A 42 5.74 -1.34 7.17
CA TYR A 42 4.58 -0.47 7.15
C TYR A 42 4.97 0.87 7.78
N ASP A 43 4.95 1.93 6.97
CA ASP A 43 5.30 3.29 7.40
C ASP A 43 4.08 4.22 7.49
N LEU A 44 2.87 3.67 7.28
CA LEU A 44 1.62 4.37 7.53
C LEU A 44 1.28 4.28 9.02
N SER A 45 0.77 5.38 9.59
CA SER A 45 0.31 5.40 10.98
C SER A 45 -0.76 4.33 11.22
N PRO A 46 -0.69 3.56 12.32
CA PRO A 46 -1.71 2.57 12.66
C PRO A 46 -3.08 3.19 12.99
N VAL A 47 -3.14 4.51 13.15
CA VAL A 47 -4.40 5.26 13.33
C VAL A 47 -5.16 5.41 12.01
N ILE A 48 -4.45 5.40 10.88
CA ILE A 48 -5.00 5.61 9.54
C ILE A 48 -5.12 4.28 8.79
N ASP A 49 -4.21 3.35 9.06
CA ASP A 49 -4.25 2.00 8.50
C ASP A 49 -5.46 1.21 9.02
N ASP A 50 -6.01 0.32 8.19
CA ASP A 50 -7.14 -0.53 8.59
C ASP A 50 -6.72 -1.53 9.68
N MET A 51 -5.41 -1.81 9.82
CA MET A 51 -4.82 -2.75 10.77
C MET A 51 -5.48 -4.13 10.73
N ARG A 52 -5.95 -4.53 9.55
CA ARG A 52 -6.83 -5.69 9.37
C ARG A 52 -6.26 -6.66 8.34
N PHE A 53 -5.90 -7.84 8.80
CA PHE A 53 -5.58 -8.96 7.92
C PHE A 53 -6.87 -9.63 7.41
N CYS A 54 -6.96 -9.85 6.11
CA CYS A 54 -8.15 -10.39 5.47
C CYS A 54 -7.77 -11.51 4.49
N SER A 55 -8.63 -12.52 4.40
CA SER A 55 -8.59 -13.56 3.36
C SER A 55 -9.83 -13.44 2.49
N THR A 56 -9.66 -13.60 1.18
CA THR A 56 -10.72 -13.50 0.18
C THR A 56 -10.81 -14.82 -0.58
N HIS A 57 -12.00 -15.40 -0.60
CA HIS A 57 -12.31 -16.66 -1.29
C HIS A 57 -13.45 -16.39 -2.27
N VAL A 58 -13.13 -16.31 -3.55
CA VAL A 58 -14.11 -16.07 -4.62
C VAL A 58 -14.21 -17.34 -5.45
N GLU A 59 -15.41 -17.81 -5.69
CA GLU A 59 -15.65 -18.99 -6.53
C GLU A 59 -15.03 -18.81 -7.92
N GLY A 60 -14.24 -19.79 -8.37
CA GLY A 60 -13.54 -19.73 -9.67
C GLY A 60 -12.28 -18.86 -9.70
N ALA A 61 -11.83 -18.31 -8.56
CA ALA A 61 -10.59 -17.55 -8.45
C ALA A 61 -9.70 -18.06 -7.30
N TYR A 62 -8.41 -17.74 -7.36
CA TYR A 62 -7.47 -18.15 -6.30
C TYR A 62 -7.74 -17.43 -4.98
N ALA A 63 -7.73 -18.18 -3.89
CA ALA A 63 -7.78 -17.62 -2.56
C ALA A 63 -6.51 -16.81 -2.27
N HIS A 64 -6.68 -15.64 -1.66
CA HIS A 64 -5.55 -14.77 -1.32
C HIS A 64 -5.78 -14.04 -0.01
N SER A 65 -4.69 -13.74 0.68
CA SER A 65 -4.70 -13.05 1.98
C SER A 65 -3.71 -11.89 2.02
N GLY A 66 -4.04 -10.85 2.78
CA GLY A 66 -3.21 -9.66 2.95
C GLY A 66 -3.91 -8.62 3.83
N PHE A 67 -3.21 -7.56 4.20
CA PHE A 67 -3.79 -6.44 4.94
C PHE A 67 -4.65 -5.58 4.01
N SER A 68 -5.80 -5.15 4.53
CA SER A 68 -6.71 -4.29 3.78
C SER A 68 -6.22 -2.85 3.73
N THR A 69 -6.58 -2.16 2.66
CA THR A 69 -6.53 -0.69 2.61
C THR A 69 -7.88 -0.18 2.11
N GLN A 70 -8.41 0.84 2.78
CA GLN A 70 -9.71 1.42 2.42
C GLN A 70 -10.81 0.35 2.33
N TYR A 71 -10.79 -0.60 3.27
CA TYR A 71 -11.73 -1.72 3.42
C TYR A 71 -11.70 -2.81 2.33
N PHE A 72 -11.54 -2.44 1.06
CA PHE A 72 -11.66 -3.36 -0.08
C PHE A 72 -10.36 -3.59 -0.84
N GLY A 73 -9.41 -2.65 -0.75
CA GLY A 73 -8.10 -2.78 -1.37
C GLY A 73 -7.16 -3.68 -0.56
N ARG A 74 -6.01 -4.02 -1.16
CA ARG A 74 -4.88 -4.72 -0.52
C ARG A 74 -3.61 -3.91 -0.77
N THR A 75 -2.71 -3.86 0.21
CA THR A 75 -1.37 -3.27 0.00
C THR A 75 -0.26 -4.28 -0.28
N GLU A 76 -0.53 -5.52 0.09
CA GLU A 76 0.32 -6.67 -0.13
C GLU A 76 -0.53 -7.93 0.03
N GLY A 77 0.07 -9.07 -0.25
CA GLY A 77 -0.55 -10.36 0.04
C GLY A 77 0.16 -11.53 -0.60
N ILE A 78 -0.42 -12.70 -0.36
CA ILE A 78 -0.02 -13.97 -0.96
C ILE A 78 -1.27 -14.77 -1.33
N ASN A 79 -1.21 -15.48 -2.45
CA ASN A 79 -2.25 -16.45 -2.81
C ASN A 79 -1.91 -17.88 -2.36
N GLU A 80 -2.88 -18.78 -2.45
CA GLU A 80 -2.74 -20.19 -2.06
C GLU A 80 -1.69 -20.99 -2.85
N HIS A 81 -1.19 -20.45 -3.95
CA HIS A 81 -0.15 -21.04 -4.79
C HIS A 81 1.23 -20.37 -4.62
N GLY A 82 1.37 -19.47 -3.64
CA GLY A 82 2.65 -18.85 -3.29
C GLY A 82 3.03 -17.60 -4.10
N LEU A 83 2.15 -17.09 -4.96
CA LEU A 83 2.37 -15.78 -5.59
C LEU A 83 2.22 -14.69 -4.52
N SER A 84 3.32 -14.00 -4.22
CA SER A 84 3.34 -12.86 -3.29
C SER A 84 3.52 -11.55 -4.05
N VAL A 85 2.77 -10.52 -3.63
CA VAL A 85 2.82 -9.17 -4.19
C VAL A 85 2.93 -8.16 -3.06
N THR A 86 3.79 -7.16 -3.24
CA THR A 86 3.93 -6.01 -2.34
C THR A 86 3.97 -4.73 -3.15
N PHE A 87 3.47 -3.62 -2.59
CA PHE A 87 3.66 -2.30 -3.19
C PHE A 87 4.37 -1.33 -2.23
N SER A 88 5.12 -0.40 -2.82
CA SER A 88 5.61 0.83 -2.17
C SER A 88 4.94 2.05 -2.78
N ALA A 89 4.52 3.02 -1.96
CA ALA A 89 4.03 4.29 -2.48
C ALA A 89 5.20 5.09 -3.07
N CYS A 90 5.10 5.50 -4.34
CA CYS A 90 6.18 6.22 -5.03
C CYS A 90 6.21 7.72 -4.69
N GLY A 91 6.83 8.03 -3.55
CA GLY A 91 7.40 9.36 -3.28
C GLY A 91 6.57 10.31 -2.42
N GLN A 92 7.18 11.47 -2.14
CA GLN A 92 6.57 12.51 -1.32
C GLN A 92 5.28 13.03 -1.97
N PRO A 93 4.18 13.11 -1.20
CA PRO A 93 2.94 13.66 -1.69
C PRO A 93 3.09 15.09 -2.18
N VAL A 94 2.20 15.48 -3.09
CA VAL A 94 2.20 16.83 -3.65
C VAL A 94 1.32 17.74 -2.81
N GLY A 95 1.91 18.76 -2.18
CA GLY A 95 1.16 19.71 -1.35
C GLY A 95 1.96 20.93 -0.92
N ASN A 96 1.26 21.94 -0.38
CA ASN A 96 1.83 23.25 -0.03
C ASN A 96 2.28 23.38 1.44
N ILE A 97 2.66 22.27 2.09
CA ILE A 97 3.17 22.27 3.47
C ILE A 97 4.62 21.79 3.52
N ALA A 98 5.37 22.22 4.54
CA ALA A 98 6.77 21.87 4.72
C ALA A 98 6.96 20.34 4.79
N GLY A 99 7.86 19.81 3.95
CA GLY A 99 8.15 18.36 3.87
C GLY A 99 7.43 17.61 2.74
N LEU A 100 6.61 18.28 1.93
CA LEU A 100 5.97 17.72 0.73
C LEU A 100 6.64 18.17 -0.57
N ARG A 101 6.38 17.41 -1.65
CA ARG A 101 6.75 17.81 -3.02
C ARG A 101 5.85 18.98 -3.44
N LYS A 102 6.42 20.08 -3.92
CA LYS A 102 5.62 21.22 -4.39
C LYS A 102 4.84 20.86 -5.67
N PRO A 103 3.57 21.31 -5.82
CA PRO A 103 2.83 21.13 -7.06
C PRO A 103 3.51 21.86 -8.23
N MET A 104 3.46 21.24 -9.41
CA MET A 104 4.04 21.82 -10.64
C MET A 104 3.18 22.93 -11.23
N VAL A 105 1.87 22.89 -10.98
CA VAL A 105 0.90 23.90 -11.44
C VAL A 105 0.15 24.42 -10.23
N SER A 106 0.11 25.74 -10.07
CA SER A 106 -0.70 26.42 -9.06
C SER A 106 -2.16 26.46 -9.53
N GLY A 107 -3.07 25.94 -8.71
CA GLY A 107 -4.52 26.04 -8.93
C GLY A 107 -5.15 27.23 -8.20
#